data_AF-A0A7C4Q9X7-F1
#
_entry.id   AF-A0A7C4Q9X7-F1
#
_cell.length_a   1.000
_cell.length_b   1.000
_cell.length_c   1.000
_cell.angle_alpha   90.00
_cell.angle_beta   90.00
_cell.angle_gamma   90.00
#
_symmetry.space_group_name_H-M   'P 1'
#
loop_
_entity.id
_entity.type
_entity.pdbx_description
1 polymer ?
#
loop_
_entity_poly.entity_id
_entity_poly.type
_entity_poly.pdbx_seq_one_letter_code
_entity_poly.pdbx_strand_id
1 'polypeptide(L)'
;MDCKLIKQKISVLIDNELSQKDMLIIKEHITNCNECKKVYEDYLKINKQLLVLKEIEPQKQIIIDYKEKDFIFSFFDFKKLIPASAVISLILVFFISFIFASPLLFGNNDTKTQTTKELFGFYAKCVMKPAIGHNSFYQFCNGGCDIIGKCCCKDNKNMKCKGGK
;
A
#
# COMPACT_ATOMS: atom_id res chain seq x y z
N MET A 1 37.44 -21.98 8.98
CA MET A 1 36.08 -21.40 8.87
C MET A 1 35.87 -20.47 10.06
N ASP A 2 35.26 -19.31 9.86
CA ASP A 2 35.07 -18.31 10.92
C ASP A 2 34.01 -18.77 11.94
N CYS A 3 34.34 -18.74 13.24
CA CYS A 3 33.46 -19.10 14.34
C CYS A 3 32.15 -18.30 14.29
N LYS A 4 32.16 -17.06 13.81
CA LYS A 4 30.95 -16.24 13.69
C LYS A 4 29.94 -16.85 12.71
N LEU A 5 30.41 -17.32 11.56
CA LEU A 5 29.59 -17.97 10.54
C LEU A 5 29.06 -19.32 11.03
N ILE A 6 29.89 -20.08 11.75
CA ILE A 6 29.48 -21.36 12.34
C ILE A 6 28.36 -21.14 13.36
N LYS A 7 28.52 -20.18 14.27
CA LYS A 7 27.50 -19.86 15.29
C LYS A 7 26.14 -19.52 14.67
N GLN A 8 26.11 -18.86 13.52
CA GLN A 8 24.87 -18.58 12.78
C GLN A 8 24.26 -19.81 12.09
N LYS A 9 25.09 -20.77 11.67
CA LYS A 9 24.64 -21.99 10.98
C LYS A 9 24.30 -23.15 11.92
N ILE A 10 24.58 -23.04 13.23
CA ILE A 10 24.28 -24.08 14.22
C ILE A 10 22.77 -24.35 14.34
N SER A 11 21.91 -23.32 14.25
CA SER A 11 20.46 -23.53 14.27
C SER A 11 20.00 -24.35 13.07
N VAL A 12 20.41 -23.93 11.87
CA VAL A 12 20.13 -24.61 10.59
C VAL A 12 20.65 -26.05 10.58
N LEU A 13 21.76 -26.32 11.28
CA LEU A 13 22.30 -27.67 11.48
C LEU A 13 21.38 -28.55 12.32
N ILE A 14 20.78 -28.00 13.37
CA ILE A 14 19.90 -28.76 14.28
C ILE A 14 18.58 -29.11 13.58
N ASP A 15 18.10 -28.22 12.72
CA ASP A 15 16.90 -28.44 11.90
C ASP A 15 17.16 -29.33 10.67
N ASN A 16 18.40 -29.78 10.46
CA ASN A 16 18.86 -30.56 9.31
C ASN A 16 18.63 -29.89 7.94
N GLU A 17 18.64 -28.56 7.88
CA GLU A 17 18.40 -27.78 6.65
C GLU A 17 19.68 -27.43 5.88
N LEU A 18 20.84 -27.93 6.31
CA LEU A 18 22.13 -27.72 5.63
C LEU A 18 22.38 -28.76 4.55
N SER A 19 23.12 -28.36 3.51
CA SER A 19 23.65 -29.29 2.52
C SER A 19 24.60 -30.32 3.18
N GLN A 20 24.70 -31.54 2.64
CA GLN A 20 25.57 -32.59 3.20
C GLN A 20 27.04 -32.13 3.31
N LYS A 21 27.52 -31.35 2.34
CA LYS A 21 28.88 -30.81 2.33
C LYS A 21 29.10 -29.82 3.49
N ASP A 22 28.17 -28.89 3.67
CA ASP A 22 28.25 -27.91 4.76
C ASP A 22 28.12 -28.57 6.13
N MET A 23 27.27 -29.60 6.25
CA MET A 23 27.10 -30.35 7.50
C MET A 23 28.42 -30.96 7.98
N LEU A 24 29.20 -31.56 7.07
CA LEU A 24 30.50 -32.17 7.40
C LEU A 24 31.50 -31.11 7.87
N ILE A 25 31.63 -30.01 7.12
CA ILE A 25 32.57 -28.93 7.44
C ILE A 25 32.24 -28.31 8.80
N ILE A 26 30.95 -28.09 9.07
CA ILE A 26 30.50 -27.49 10.33
C ILE A 26 30.72 -28.47 11.50
N LYS A 27 30.41 -29.77 11.32
CA LYS A 27 30.66 -30.79 12.35
C LYS A 27 32.14 -30.90 12.69
N GLU A 28 33.02 -30.90 11.68
CA GLU A 28 34.47 -30.90 11.88
C GLU A 28 34.95 -29.66 12.66
N HIS A 29 34.40 -28.49 12.34
CA HIS A 29 34.72 -27.28 13.10
C HIS A 29 34.24 -27.36 14.55
N ILE A 30 33.03 -27.86 14.79
CA ILE A 30 32.47 -28.03 16.13
C ILE A 30 33.33 -29.00 16.96
N THR A 31 33.88 -30.07 16.35
CA THR A 31 34.76 -30.99 17.07
C THR A 31 36.11 -30.35 17.46
N ASN A 32 36.59 -29.39 16.68
CA ASN A 32 37.90 -28.77 16.87
C ASN A 32 37.85 -27.44 17.63
N CYS A 33 36.68 -26.80 17.77
CA CYS A 33 36.51 -25.50 18.42
C CYS A 33 35.64 -25.60 19.68
N ASN A 34 36.27 -25.42 20.85
CA ASN A 34 35.58 -25.48 22.15
C ASN A 34 34.45 -24.44 22.29
N GLU A 35 34.61 -23.23 21.71
CA GLU A 35 33.55 -22.22 21.77
C GLU A 35 32.30 -22.65 20.98
N CYS A 36 32.50 -23.11 19.75
CA CYS A 36 31.41 -23.55 18.88
C CYS A 36 30.76 -24.83 19.41
N LYS A 37 31.55 -25.72 20.03
CA LYS A 37 31.05 -26.89 20.76
C LYS A 37 30.11 -26.51 21.90
N LYS A 38 30.51 -25.55 22.73
CA LYS A 38 29.67 -25.09 23.84
C LYS A 38 28.34 -24.52 23.35
N VAL A 39 28.39 -23.67 22.32
CA VAL A 39 27.17 -23.11 21.71
C VAL A 39 26.28 -24.22 21.16
N TYR A 40 26.84 -25.21 20.46
CA TYR A 40 26.08 -26.34 19.93
C TYR A 40 25.40 -27.16 21.04
N GLU A 41 26.10 -27.43 22.15
CA GLU A 41 25.54 -28.13 23.31
C GLU A 41 24.42 -27.33 23.99
N ASP A 42 24.57 -26.01 24.12
CA ASP A 42 23.55 -25.13 24.68
C ASP A 42 22.26 -25.17 23.84
N TYR A 43 22.38 -25.11 22.51
CA TYR A 43 21.22 -25.26 21.61
C TYR A 43 20.56 -26.64 21.74
N LEU A 44 21.33 -27.72 21.83
CA LEU A 44 20.78 -29.06 22.03
C LEU A 44 20.02 -29.18 23.36
N LYS A 45 20.50 -28.54 24.42
CA LYS A 45 19.84 -28.53 25.73
C LYS A 45 18.48 -27.82 25.64
N ILE A 46 18.43 -26.66 25.00
CA ILE A 46 17.19 -25.90 24.79
C ILE A 46 16.22 -26.72 23.93
N ASN A 47 16.68 -27.29 22.82
CA ASN A 47 15.83 -28.08 21.93
C ASN A 47 15.22 -29.29 22.64
N LYS A 48 16.00 -29.99 23.48
CA LYS A 48 15.48 -31.08 24.32
C LYS A 48 14.39 -30.60 25.28
N GLN A 49 14.56 -29.45 25.92
CA GLN A 49 13.54 -28.88 26.82
C GLN A 49 12.25 -28.52 26.05
N LEU A 50 12.37 -27.99 24.84
CA LEU A 50 11.22 -27.68 23.99
C LEU A 50 10.48 -28.93 23.51
N LEU A 51 11.20 -30.02 23.21
CA LEU A 51 10.57 -31.30 22.85
C LEU A 51 9.76 -31.90 23.99
N VAL A 52 10.15 -31.68 25.25
CA VAL A 52 9.37 -32.13 26.43
C VAL A 52 8.05 -31.37 26.57
N LEU A 53 7.95 -30.15 26.02
CA LEU A 53 6.72 -29.36 26.04
C LEU A 53 5.76 -29.69 24.89
N LYS A 54 6.17 -30.53 23.93
CA LYS A 54 5.28 -31.00 22.86
C LYS A 54 4.34 -32.07 23.39
N GLU A 55 3.22 -31.62 23.95
CA GLU A 55 1.87 -32.17 23.78
C GLU A 55 0.90 -31.38 24.66
N ILE A 56 0.66 -30.13 24.30
CA ILE A 56 -0.63 -29.52 24.61
C ILE A 56 -1.44 -29.67 23.33
N GLU A 57 -2.04 -30.85 23.15
CA GLU A 57 -3.09 -30.97 22.16
C GLU A 57 -4.18 -29.96 22.54
N PRO A 58 -4.62 -29.09 21.61
CA PRO A 58 -5.82 -28.32 21.86
C PRO A 58 -6.93 -29.32 22.18
N GLN A 59 -7.63 -29.11 23.30
CA GLN A 59 -8.76 -29.95 23.67
C GLN A 59 -9.68 -30.08 22.45
N LYS A 60 -10.00 -31.33 22.08
CA LYS A 60 -10.56 -31.74 20.78
C LYS A 60 -11.92 -31.12 20.41
N GLN A 61 -12.41 -30.12 21.13
CA GLN A 61 -13.67 -29.44 20.89
C GLN A 61 -13.59 -27.97 21.29
N ILE A 62 -12.78 -27.19 20.58
CA ILE A 62 -13.30 -25.88 20.20
C ILE A 62 -13.44 -25.93 18.68
N ILE A 63 -14.53 -26.56 18.23
CA ILE A 63 -15.09 -26.23 16.93
C ILE A 63 -15.54 -24.78 17.09
N ILE A 64 -14.60 -23.84 16.94
CA ILE A 64 -14.97 -22.49 16.56
C ILE A 64 -15.49 -22.71 15.16
N ASP A 65 -16.80 -22.81 15.06
CA ASP A 65 -17.52 -22.73 13.81
C ASP A 65 -17.16 -21.34 13.29
N TYR A 66 -16.07 -21.27 12.52
CA TYR A 66 -15.55 -20.04 11.94
C TYR A 66 -16.53 -19.73 10.82
N LYS A 67 -17.70 -19.23 11.20
CA LYS A 67 -18.60 -18.56 10.31
C LYS A 67 -17.82 -17.34 9.88
N GLU A 68 -17.15 -17.48 8.74
CA GLU A 68 -16.58 -16.40 7.96
C GLU A 68 -17.72 -15.42 7.76
N LYS A 69 -17.87 -14.51 8.72
CA LYS A 69 -18.67 -13.33 8.52
C LYS A 69 -17.84 -12.57 7.54
N ASP A 70 -18.25 -12.64 6.27
CA ASP A 70 -17.99 -11.63 5.24
C ASP A 70 -18.50 -10.28 5.77
N PHE A 71 -17.78 -9.78 6.76
CA PHE A 71 -17.98 -8.49 7.35
C PHE A 71 -17.31 -7.56 6.36
N ILE A 72 -18.14 -6.80 5.65
CA ILE A 72 -17.79 -5.73 4.70
C ILE A 72 -17.75 -6.19 3.22
N PHE A 73 -18.91 -6.61 2.67
CA PHE A 73 -19.55 -5.90 1.53
C PHE A 73 -20.93 -6.47 1.10
N SER A 74 -21.66 -7.17 1.97
CA SER A 74 -23.07 -7.52 1.70
C SER A 74 -24.01 -6.34 2.02
N PHE A 75 -23.79 -5.18 1.38
CA PHE A 75 -24.75 -4.07 1.47
C PHE A 75 -25.51 -3.83 0.18
N PHE A 76 -25.06 -4.33 -0.96
CA PHE A 76 -25.86 -4.21 -2.17
C PHE A 76 -25.52 -5.30 -3.18
N ASP A 77 -26.49 -6.19 -3.41
CA ASP A 77 -26.61 -6.94 -4.66
C ASP A 77 -26.92 -5.97 -5.83
N PHE A 78 -25.99 -5.05 -6.12
CA PHE A 78 -26.10 -4.12 -7.25
C PHE A 78 -25.97 -4.81 -8.62
N LYS A 79 -25.68 -6.12 -8.64
CA LYS A 79 -25.56 -6.91 -9.88
C LYS A 79 -26.81 -6.86 -10.77
N LYS A 80 -27.96 -6.41 -10.25
CA LYS A 80 -29.22 -6.38 -11.02
C LYS A 80 -29.93 -5.02 -11.11
N LEU A 81 -29.47 -3.99 -10.41
CA LEU A 81 -30.29 -2.77 -10.26
C LEU A 81 -29.70 -1.50 -10.87
N ILE A 82 -28.39 -1.44 -11.12
CA ILE A 82 -27.78 -0.23 -11.67
C ILE A 82 -26.80 -0.63 -12.77
N PRO A 83 -27.01 -0.21 -14.04
CA PRO A 83 -26.01 -0.43 -15.08
C PRO A 83 -24.69 0.21 -14.65
N ALA A 84 -23.56 -0.45 -14.91
CA ALA A 84 -22.24 0.02 -14.49
C ALA A 84 -21.96 1.49 -14.92
N SER A 85 -22.56 1.93 -16.03
CA SER A 85 -22.50 3.31 -16.52
C SER A 85 -23.11 4.36 -15.57
N ALA A 86 -24.18 4.01 -14.85
CA ALA A 86 -24.83 4.93 -13.91
C ALA A 86 -24.01 5.09 -12.62
N VAL A 87 -23.37 4.01 -12.14
CA VAL A 87 -22.47 4.08 -10.96
C VAL A 87 -21.25 4.96 -11.27
N ILE A 88 -20.63 4.76 -12.43
CA ILE A 88 -19.46 5.56 -12.86
C ILE A 88 -19.85 7.03 -13.01
N SER A 89 -21.02 7.32 -13.60
CA SER A 89 -21.53 8.68 -13.74
C SER A 89 -21.73 9.37 -12.38
N LEU A 90 -22.25 8.65 -11.39
CA LEU A 90 -22.49 9.18 -10.04
C LEU A 90 -21.18 9.48 -9.31
N ILE A 91 -20.19 8.60 -9.44
CA ILE A 91 -18.84 8.80 -8.89
C ILE A 91 -18.19 10.04 -9.53
N LEU A 92 -18.27 10.18 -10.86
CA LEU A 92 -17.71 11.34 -11.55
C LEU A 92 -18.38 12.64 -11.11
N VAL A 93 -19.71 12.66 -10.98
CA VAL A 93 -20.45 13.82 -10.46
C VAL A 93 -20.02 14.17 -9.05
N PHE A 94 -19.80 13.17 -8.19
CA PHE A 94 -19.30 13.38 -6.83
C PHE A 94 -17.92 14.04 -6.83
N PHE A 95 -16.96 13.51 -7.59
CA PHE A 95 -15.62 14.12 -7.69
C PHE A 95 -15.64 15.52 -8.31
N ILE A 96 -16.46 15.74 -9.34
CA ILE A 96 -16.64 17.06 -9.96
C ILE A 96 -17.23 18.04 -8.94
N SER A 97 -18.25 17.63 -8.18
CA SER A 97 -18.85 18.47 -7.14
C SER A 97 -17.83 18.86 -6.08
N PHE A 98 -16.90 17.96 -5.73
CA PHE A 98 -15.84 18.23 -4.76
C PHE A 98 -14.84 19.27 -5.30
N ILE A 99 -14.49 19.20 -6.59
CA ILE A 99 -13.62 20.18 -7.25
C ILE A 99 -14.26 21.58 -7.24
N PHE A 100 -15.57 21.68 -7.40
CA PHE A 100 -16.27 22.98 -7.36
C PHE A 100 -16.59 23.47 -5.93
N ALA A 101 -16.81 22.56 -4.99
CA ALA A 101 -17.08 22.89 -3.59
C ALA A 101 -15.81 23.34 -2.85
N SER A 102 -14.64 22.79 -3.21
CA SER A 102 -13.37 23.08 -2.53
C SER A 102 -13.00 24.58 -2.58
N PRO A 103 -13.07 25.30 -3.72
CA PRO A 103 -12.85 26.75 -3.76
C PRO A 103 -13.89 27.55 -2.97
N LEU A 104 -15.11 27.04 -2.85
CA LEU A 104 -16.18 27.72 -2.12
C LEU A 104 -15.98 27.63 -0.60
N LEU A 105 -15.53 26.46 -0.13
CA LEU A 105 -15.21 26.21 1.28
C LEU A 105 -13.87 26.82 1.71
N PHE A 106 -12.84 26.76 0.86
CA PHE A 106 -11.47 27.12 1.21
C PHE A 106 -10.93 28.40 0.54
N GLY A 107 -11.65 28.99 -0.42
CA GLY A 107 -11.23 30.22 -1.11
C GLY A 107 -11.58 31.49 -0.34
N ASN A 108 -10.87 32.59 -0.61
CA ASN A 108 -11.15 33.92 -0.06
C ASN A 108 -12.19 34.66 -0.94
N ASN A 109 -13.00 35.56 -0.38
CA ASN A 109 -14.22 36.06 -1.06
C ASN A 109 -13.99 36.70 -2.45
N ASP A 110 -12.84 37.34 -2.69
CA ASP A 110 -12.50 37.94 -3.98
C ASP A 110 -12.09 36.90 -5.04
N THR A 111 -11.51 35.77 -4.63
CA THR A 111 -11.11 34.66 -5.52
C THR A 111 -12.28 33.73 -5.87
N LYS A 112 -13.32 33.67 -5.03
CA LYS A 112 -14.48 32.77 -5.22
C LYS A 112 -15.24 33.00 -6.52
N THR A 113 -15.43 34.25 -6.93
CA THR A 113 -16.30 34.61 -8.06
C THR A 113 -15.58 34.60 -9.41
N GLN A 114 -14.27 34.87 -9.43
CA GLN A 114 -13.49 34.87 -10.67
C GLN A 114 -13.12 33.43 -11.08
N THR A 115 -12.63 32.62 -10.14
CA THR A 115 -12.17 31.25 -10.43
C THR A 115 -13.34 30.32 -10.81
N THR A 116 -14.53 30.50 -10.21
CA THR A 116 -15.72 29.71 -10.56
C THR A 116 -16.25 30.01 -11.96
N LYS A 117 -16.24 31.28 -12.39
CA LYS A 117 -16.63 31.67 -13.76
C LYS A 117 -15.65 31.15 -14.81
N GLU A 118 -14.35 31.21 -14.54
CA GLU A 118 -13.31 30.72 -15.44
C GLU A 118 -13.31 29.18 -15.53
N LEU A 119 -13.46 28.47 -14.40
CA LEU A 119 -13.59 26.99 -14.41
C LEU A 119 -14.86 26.54 -15.14
N PHE A 120 -16.00 27.21 -14.91
CA PHE A 120 -17.25 26.86 -15.57
C PHE A 120 -17.18 27.13 -17.08
N GLY A 121 -16.57 28.24 -17.49
CA GLY A 121 -16.33 28.54 -18.91
C GLY A 121 -15.41 27.51 -19.59
N PHE A 122 -14.37 27.04 -18.90
CA PHE A 122 -13.47 26.00 -19.40
C PHE A 122 -14.18 24.63 -19.48
N TYR A 123 -14.92 24.26 -18.43
CA TYR A 123 -15.68 23.00 -18.39
C TYR A 123 -16.77 22.97 -19.47
N ALA A 124 -17.54 24.04 -19.64
CA ALA A 124 -18.54 24.15 -20.71
C ALA A 124 -17.90 23.99 -22.10
N LYS A 125 -16.71 24.56 -22.32
CA LYS A 125 -15.97 24.45 -23.58
C LYS A 125 -15.43 23.03 -23.84
N CYS A 126 -15.06 22.31 -22.79
CA CYS A 126 -14.52 20.94 -22.86
C CYS A 126 -15.60 19.86 -22.92
N VAL A 127 -16.74 20.04 -22.24
CA VAL A 127 -17.81 19.02 -22.14
C VAL A 127 -18.86 19.17 -23.24
N MET A 128 -19.13 20.38 -23.72
CA MET A 128 -20.11 20.61 -24.80
C MET A 128 -19.53 20.41 -26.21
N LYS A 129 -18.21 20.23 -26.37
CA LYS A 129 -17.62 19.79 -27.64
C LYS A 129 -17.46 18.27 -27.62
N PRO A 130 -18.07 17.52 -28.56
CA PRO A 130 -17.92 16.08 -28.61
C PRO A 130 -16.54 15.74 -29.17
N ALA A 131 -15.52 15.70 -28.31
CA ALA A 131 -14.18 15.29 -28.71
C ALA A 131 -13.94 13.84 -28.29
N ILE A 132 -14.43 12.93 -29.13
CA ILE A 132 -13.96 11.54 -29.19
C ILE A 132 -12.49 11.61 -29.63
N GLY A 133 -11.58 11.66 -28.66
CA GLY A 133 -10.15 11.70 -28.93
C GLY A 133 -9.33 11.71 -27.65
N HIS A 134 -8.41 10.75 -27.51
CA HIS A 134 -7.53 10.57 -26.35
C HIS A 134 -6.72 11.81 -25.94
N ASN A 135 -6.59 12.82 -26.82
CA ASN A 135 -5.90 14.09 -26.52
C ASN A 135 -6.74 15.11 -25.72
N SER A 136 -8.04 14.89 -25.52
CA SER A 136 -8.91 15.87 -24.85
C SER A 136 -8.68 15.94 -23.33
N PHE A 137 -8.37 14.79 -22.70
CA PHE A 137 -8.15 14.73 -21.25
C PHE A 137 -6.83 15.41 -20.82
N TYR A 138 -5.77 15.25 -21.61
CA TYR A 138 -4.49 15.92 -21.33
C TYR A 138 -4.61 17.44 -21.44
N GLN A 139 -5.36 17.94 -22.44
CA GLN A 139 -5.65 19.37 -22.55
C GLN A 139 -6.53 19.88 -21.40
N PHE A 140 -7.47 19.06 -20.91
CA PHE A 140 -8.28 19.40 -19.74
C PHE A 140 -7.42 19.49 -18.47
N CYS A 141 -6.56 18.50 -18.22
CA CYS A 141 -5.66 18.50 -17.07
C CYS A 141 -4.67 19.67 -17.12
N ASN A 142 -4.03 19.93 -18.26
CA ASN A 142 -3.08 21.03 -18.37
C ASN A 142 -3.75 22.40 -18.28
N GLY A 143 -4.92 22.58 -18.91
CA GLY A 143 -5.67 23.84 -18.79
C GLY A 143 -6.20 24.10 -17.38
N GLY A 144 -6.67 23.05 -16.69
CA GLY A 144 -7.07 23.13 -15.28
C GLY A 144 -5.90 23.48 -14.37
N CYS A 145 -4.74 22.84 -14.56
CA CYS A 145 -3.51 23.14 -13.84
C CYS A 145 -3.01 24.57 -14.06
N ASP A 146 -3.12 25.12 -15.28
CA ASP A 146 -2.73 26.50 -15.57
C ASP A 146 -3.64 27.53 -14.87
N ILE A 147 -4.95 27.27 -14.81
CA ILE A 147 -5.92 28.16 -14.15
C ILE A 147 -5.70 28.12 -12.62
N ILE A 148 -5.53 26.93 -12.05
CA ILE A 148 -5.25 26.74 -10.62
C ILE A 148 -3.87 27.32 -10.27
N GLY A 149 -2.86 27.10 -11.11
CA GLY A 149 -1.50 27.64 -10.96
C GLY A 149 -1.49 29.17 -10.97
N LYS A 150 -2.22 29.80 -11.89
CA LYS A 150 -2.36 31.27 -11.92
C LYS A 150 -3.04 31.84 -10.67
N CYS A 151 -3.97 31.10 -10.07
CA CYS A 151 -4.59 31.51 -8.81
C CYS A 151 -3.59 31.40 -7.63
N CYS A 152 -2.80 30.32 -7.56
CA CYS A 152 -1.79 30.15 -6.51
C CYS A 152 -0.62 31.15 -6.60
N CYS A 153 -0.20 31.56 -7.81
CA CYS A 153 0.94 32.47 -7.96
C CYS A 153 0.54 33.96 -7.83
N LYS A 154 -0.75 34.31 -7.81
CA LYS A 154 -1.22 35.71 -7.72
C LYS A 154 -1.03 36.32 -6.33
N ASP A 155 -1.06 35.49 -5.28
CA ASP A 155 -0.97 35.93 -3.90
C ASP A 155 0.47 36.03 -3.36
N ASN A 156 1.49 35.65 -4.14
CA ASN A 156 2.88 35.67 -3.66
C ASN A 156 3.86 36.15 -4.73
N LYS A 157 4.12 37.47 -4.76
CA LYS A 157 5.01 38.14 -5.74
C LYS A 157 6.46 37.62 -5.79
N ASN A 158 6.87 36.81 -4.80
CA ASN A 158 8.24 36.29 -4.70
C ASN A 158 8.38 34.80 -5.03
N MET A 159 7.31 34.09 -5.39
CA MET A 159 7.39 32.66 -5.66
C MET A 159 7.49 32.39 -7.17
N LYS A 160 8.69 32.04 -7.65
CA LYS A 160 8.90 31.56 -9.02
C LYS A 160 8.24 30.18 -9.15
N CYS A 161 7.04 30.15 -9.70
CA CYS A 161 6.34 28.92 -10.05
C CYS A 161 7.13 28.20 -11.16
N LYS A 162 7.86 27.13 -10.80
CA LYS A 162 8.51 26.23 -11.77
C LYS A 162 7.46 25.31 -12.39
N GLY A 163 6.66 25.85 -13.30
CA GLY A 163 5.85 25.07 -14.24
C GLY A 163 6.73 24.62 -15.41
N GLY A 164 6.69 23.33 -15.72
CA GLY A 164 7.54 22.68 -16.73
C GLY A 164 7.30 23.13 -18.17
N LYS A 165 8.26 22.78 -19.03
CA LYS A 165 8.22 22.90 -20.49
C LYS A 165 7.00 22.24 -21.11
#